data_AF-A0A7C4PK09-F1
#
_entry.id   AF-A0A7C4PK09-F1
#
_cell.length_a   1.000
_cell.length_b   1.000
_cell.length_c   1.000
_cell.angle_alpha   90.00
_cell.angle_beta   90.00
_cell.angle_gamma   90.00
#
_symmetry.space_group_name_H-M   'P 1'
#
loop_
_entity.id
_entity.type
_entity.pdbx_description
1 polymer ?
#
loop_
_entity_poly.entity_id
_entity_poly.type
_entity_poly.pdbx_seq_one_letter_code
_entity_poly.pdbx_strand_id
1 'polypeptide(L)'
;TLATYDVFNQTARRLAAQLLGKRPKCVLAPRGALLRAIKSLYGVGAETFEEILGSTRTLDAIDESSKATDLDADDPEASVVKFVNQIIREAITERATDIHVEPLENDLRIRYRIDGVLVGPFDLSASMGKPGFTDDPEVQAAIERVAQVCQERARPCGIFMGDPSSARWAMEKGFSMVACSTDTLLLHTALGNLLKELKGAP
;
A
#
# COMPACT_ATOMS: atom_id res chain seq x y z
N THR A 1 6.40 -27.40 19.40
CA THR A 1 6.18 -27.85 18.01
C THR A 1 6.75 -26.79 17.09
N LEU A 2 7.46 -27.17 16.04
CA LEU A 2 8.07 -26.26 15.06
C LEU A 2 7.37 -26.46 13.71
N ALA A 3 6.67 -25.45 13.22
CA ALA A 3 6.06 -25.50 11.90
C ALA A 3 7.11 -25.15 10.83
N THR A 4 7.20 -25.93 9.75
CA THR A 4 8.14 -25.72 8.65
C THR A 4 7.50 -26.08 7.31
N TYR A 5 7.89 -25.40 6.23
CA TYR A 5 7.49 -25.78 4.87
C TYR A 5 8.47 -26.78 4.24
N ASP A 6 9.65 -26.95 4.84
CA ASP A 6 10.66 -27.92 4.45
C ASP A 6 11.11 -28.73 5.67
N VAL A 7 10.69 -30.01 5.71
CA VAL A 7 11.06 -30.97 6.77
C VAL A 7 12.46 -31.55 6.60
N PHE A 8 13.03 -31.42 5.40
CA PHE A 8 14.35 -31.92 5.03
C PHE A 8 15.47 -30.90 5.25
N ASN A 9 15.14 -29.66 5.60
CA ASN A 9 16.11 -28.66 6.02
C ASN A 9 16.76 -29.03 7.38
N GLN A 10 17.77 -29.90 7.32
CA GLN A 10 18.48 -30.41 8.50
C GLN A 10 19.21 -29.30 9.25
N THR A 11 19.70 -28.28 8.54
CA THR A 11 20.37 -27.12 9.11
C THR A 11 19.44 -26.33 10.01
N ALA A 12 18.26 -25.95 9.51
CA ALA A 12 17.26 -25.22 10.28
C ALA A 12 16.79 -26.01 11.51
N ARG A 13 16.60 -27.32 11.36
CA ARG A 13 16.21 -28.20 12.48
C ARG A 13 17.29 -28.30 13.55
N ARG A 14 18.55 -28.39 13.17
CA ARG A 14 19.68 -28.43 14.11
C ARG A 14 19.80 -27.11 14.87
N LEU A 15 19.72 -25.99 14.16
CA LEU A 15 19.76 -24.65 14.74
C LEU A 15 18.59 -24.45 15.72
N ALA A 16 17.37 -24.79 15.32
CA ALA A 16 16.20 -24.68 16.18
C ALA A 16 16.35 -25.55 17.46
N ALA A 17 16.94 -26.75 17.35
CA ALA A 17 17.19 -27.59 18.51
C ALA A 17 18.24 -27.00 19.47
N GLN A 18 19.28 -26.34 18.93
CA GLN A 18 20.29 -25.66 19.73
C GLN A 18 19.70 -24.45 20.48
N LEU A 19 18.98 -23.57 19.76
CA LEU A 19 18.39 -22.36 20.34
C LEU A 19 17.31 -22.68 21.38
N LEU A 20 16.52 -23.73 21.16
CA LEU A 20 15.44 -24.11 22.08
C LEU A 20 15.89 -25.04 23.21
N GLY A 21 17.15 -25.50 23.21
CA GLY A 21 17.68 -26.47 24.18
C GLY A 21 16.99 -27.84 24.17
N LYS A 22 16.15 -28.13 23.17
CA LYS A 22 15.39 -29.38 23.02
C LYS A 22 15.10 -29.66 21.56
N ARG A 23 14.93 -30.94 21.19
CA ARG A 23 14.53 -31.32 19.84
C ARG A 23 13.06 -30.97 19.59
N PRO A 24 12.74 -30.02 18.69
CA PRO A 24 11.35 -29.66 18.45
C PRO A 24 10.67 -30.74 17.60
N LYS A 25 9.42 -31.08 17.97
CA LYS A 25 8.52 -31.85 17.09
C LYS A 25 8.18 -30.98 15.89
N CYS A 26 8.72 -31.33 14.72
CA CYS A 26 8.48 -30.60 13.48
C CYS A 26 7.12 -31.00 12.87
N VAL A 27 6.38 -30.04 12.35
CA VAL A 27 5.12 -30.25 11.64
C VAL A 27 5.19 -29.52 10.30
N LEU A 28 4.65 -30.14 9.24
CA LEU A 28 4.61 -29.55 7.92
C LEU A 28 3.49 -28.50 7.87
N ALA A 29 3.80 -27.31 7.35
CA ALA A 29 2.83 -26.25 7.12
C ALA A 29 3.07 -25.60 5.75
N PRO A 30 2.00 -25.16 5.04
CA PRO A 30 2.16 -24.45 3.78
C PRO A 30 2.99 -23.17 3.97
N ARG A 31 3.91 -22.87 3.03
CA ARG A 31 4.74 -21.66 3.07
C ARG A 31 3.91 -20.39 3.28
N GLY A 32 2.82 -20.24 2.54
CA GLY A 32 1.93 -19.09 2.69
C GLY A 32 1.26 -18.98 4.07
N ALA A 33 1.00 -20.10 4.75
CA ALA A 33 0.45 -20.08 6.10
C ALA A 33 1.50 -19.65 7.13
N LEU A 34 2.75 -20.08 6.96
CA LEU A 34 3.87 -19.64 7.79
C LEU A 34 4.13 -18.14 7.62
N LEU A 35 4.17 -17.65 6.39
CA LEU A 35 4.40 -16.23 6.10
C LEU A 35 3.30 -15.34 6.70
N ARG A 36 2.03 -15.73 6.56
CA ARG A 36 0.92 -15.01 7.22
C ARG A 36 1.04 -15.00 8.74
N ALA A 37 1.44 -16.13 9.35
CA ALA A 37 1.63 -16.22 10.79
C ALA A 37 2.80 -15.35 11.27
N ILE A 38 3.93 -15.36 10.55
CA ILE A 38 5.09 -14.50 10.81
C ILE A 38 4.69 -13.03 10.72
N LYS A 39 4.01 -12.64 9.63
CA LYS A 39 3.49 -11.27 9.44
C LYS A 39 2.53 -10.86 10.56
N SER A 40 1.62 -11.75 10.97
CA SER A 40 0.68 -11.49 12.06
C SER A 40 1.35 -11.32 13.43
N LEU A 41 2.49 -11.98 13.67
CA LEU A 41 3.19 -11.96 14.95
C LEU A 41 4.24 -10.84 15.05
N TYR A 42 4.96 -10.58 13.96
CA TYR A 42 6.08 -9.63 13.92
C TYR A 42 5.72 -8.29 13.27
N GLY A 43 4.58 -8.19 12.60
CA GLY A 43 4.11 -6.95 11.99
C GLY A 43 4.88 -6.55 10.72
N VAL A 44 4.81 -5.25 10.40
CA VAL A 44 5.41 -4.68 9.18
C VAL A 44 6.92 -4.58 9.34
N GLY A 45 7.66 -5.22 8.44
CA GLY A 45 9.12 -5.35 8.51
C GLY A 45 9.62 -6.80 8.64
N ALA A 46 8.73 -7.76 8.91
CA ALA A 46 9.11 -9.18 8.94
C ALA A 46 9.66 -9.67 7.59
N GLU A 47 9.10 -9.16 6.48
CA GLU A 47 9.57 -9.42 5.12
C GLU A 47 10.92 -8.75 4.83
N THR A 48 11.13 -7.53 5.32
CA THR A 48 12.41 -6.80 5.18
C THR A 48 13.54 -7.50 5.93
N PHE A 49 13.24 -8.10 7.08
CA PHE A 49 14.18 -8.93 7.82
C PHE A 49 14.55 -10.22 7.06
N GLU A 50 13.57 -10.84 6.37
CA GLU A 50 13.80 -12.02 5.53
C GLU A 50 14.57 -11.66 4.24
N GLU A 51 14.34 -10.50 3.63
CA GLU A 51 15.13 -10.03 2.47
C GLU A 51 16.55 -9.63 2.85
N ILE A 52 16.77 -9.00 4.00
CA ILE A 52 18.12 -8.67 4.53
C ILE A 52 18.87 -9.96 4.94
N LEU A 53 18.18 -11.00 5.41
CA LEU A 53 18.77 -12.32 5.68
C LEU A 53 18.90 -13.19 4.41
N GLY A 54 18.02 -12.98 3.44
CA GLY A 54 17.89 -13.75 2.20
C GLY A 54 18.79 -13.25 1.08
N SER A 55 19.29 -12.02 1.14
CA SER A 55 20.26 -11.43 0.20
C SER A 55 21.62 -12.16 0.18
N THR A 56 21.86 -13.12 1.08
CA THR A 56 23.01 -14.05 0.95
C THR A 56 22.77 -15.13 -0.12
N ARG A 57 21.55 -15.40 -0.60
CA ARG A 57 21.28 -16.43 -1.62
C ARG A 57 20.15 -16.04 -2.58
N THR A 58 20.57 -15.62 -3.77
CA THR A 58 19.84 -15.67 -5.07
C THR A 58 18.64 -14.74 -5.21
N LEU A 59 18.94 -13.46 -5.48
CA LEU A 59 18.19 -12.61 -6.40
C LEU A 59 18.49 -13.11 -7.82
N ASP A 60 17.52 -13.72 -8.50
CA ASP A 60 17.45 -13.71 -9.96
C ASP A 60 15.99 -13.91 -10.40
N ALA A 61 15.54 -12.98 -11.25
CA ALA A 61 14.29 -12.94 -12.01
C ALA A 61 12.99 -12.60 -11.27
N ILE A 62 12.63 -11.30 -11.22
CA ILE A 62 11.42 -10.75 -11.88
C ILE A 62 11.68 -9.30 -12.33
N ASP A 63 11.74 -9.15 -13.66
CA ASP A 63 11.43 -8.04 -14.59
C ASP A 63 11.48 -6.55 -14.21
N GLU A 64 12.10 -5.80 -15.13
CA GLU A 64 12.35 -4.36 -15.15
C GLU A 64 11.11 -3.55 -15.55
N SER A 65 10.65 -2.62 -14.70
CA SER A 65 10.16 -1.31 -15.15
C SER A 65 10.06 -0.31 -14.00
N SER A 66 11.21 0.08 -13.46
CA SER A 66 11.40 1.36 -12.74
C SER A 66 12.88 1.52 -12.39
N LYS A 67 13.69 2.01 -13.34
CA LYS A 67 15.04 2.49 -13.04
C LYS A 67 14.94 3.85 -12.35
N ALA A 68 15.27 3.89 -11.05
CA ALA A 68 16.21 4.85 -10.47
C ALA A 68 16.32 4.64 -8.96
N THR A 69 17.14 3.69 -8.53
CA THR A 69 18.27 3.90 -7.59
C THR A 69 18.89 2.53 -7.35
N ASP A 70 20.07 2.30 -7.95
CA ASP A 70 20.99 1.27 -7.46
C ASP A 70 21.36 1.70 -6.04
N LEU A 71 20.70 1.07 -5.07
CA LEU A 71 21.05 1.18 -3.67
C LEU A 71 21.95 -0.01 -3.37
N ASP A 72 23.23 0.26 -3.15
CA ASP A 72 24.17 -0.72 -2.63
C ASP A 72 23.53 -1.42 -1.43
N ALA A 73 23.56 -2.76 -1.44
CA ALA A 73 22.85 -3.57 -0.44
C ALA A 73 23.35 -3.36 1.00
N ASP A 74 24.51 -2.70 1.16
CA ASP A 74 25.16 -2.36 2.43
C ASP A 74 24.95 -0.89 2.86
N ASP A 75 24.21 -0.08 2.08
CA ASP A 75 23.90 1.30 2.46
C ASP A 75 22.75 1.34 3.48
N PRO A 76 22.93 1.88 4.70
CA PRO A 76 21.84 2.05 5.65
C PRO A 76 20.69 2.90 5.08
N GLU A 77 20.94 3.85 4.18
CA GLU A 77 19.87 4.60 3.50
C GLU A 77 18.98 3.68 2.67
N ALA A 78 19.56 2.65 2.04
CA ALA A 78 18.81 1.64 1.29
C ALA A 78 17.82 0.88 2.18
N SER A 79 18.23 0.57 3.40
CA SER A 79 17.39 -0.17 4.37
C SER A 79 16.20 0.68 4.85
N VAL A 80 16.42 1.97 5.08
CA VAL A 80 15.36 2.92 5.46
C VAL A 80 14.37 3.11 4.32
N VAL A 81 14.86 3.31 3.09
CA VAL A 81 14.02 3.46 1.90
C VAL A 81 13.17 2.22 1.67
N LYS A 82 13.75 1.01 1.77
CA LYS A 82 13.00 -0.26 1.68
C LYS A 82 11.93 -0.38 2.77
N PHE A 83 12.25 -0.01 4.01
CA PHE A 83 11.29 -0.06 5.12
C PHE A 83 10.12 0.91 4.91
N VAL A 84 10.39 2.15 4.48
CA VAL A 84 9.35 3.14 4.16
C VAL A 84 8.49 2.66 2.99
N ASN A 85 9.11 2.15 1.92
CA ASN A 85 8.37 1.58 0.79
C ASN A 85 7.48 0.42 1.22
N GLN A 86 7.93 -0.43 2.15
CA GLN A 86 7.11 -1.51 2.69
C GLN A 86 5.92 -0.99 3.49
N ILE A 87 6.10 0.03 4.33
CA ILE A 87 5.00 0.67 5.07
C ILE A 87 3.93 1.20 4.09
N ILE A 88 4.36 1.84 3.00
CA ILE A 88 3.44 2.38 1.98
C ILE A 88 2.72 1.25 1.23
N ARG A 89 3.44 0.20 0.81
CA ARG A 89 2.85 -0.96 0.13
C ARG A 89 1.82 -1.67 1.01
N GLU A 90 2.12 -1.82 2.31
CA GLU A 90 1.20 -2.39 3.27
C GLU A 90 -0.06 -1.54 3.40
N ALA A 91 0.09 -0.21 3.53
CA ALA A 91 -1.05 0.70 3.58
C ALA A 91 -1.95 0.59 2.35
N ILE A 92 -1.37 0.49 1.15
CA ILE A 92 -2.12 0.30 -0.11
C ILE A 92 -2.83 -1.06 -0.11
N THR A 93 -2.13 -2.11 0.31
CA THR A 93 -2.67 -3.48 0.34
C THR A 93 -3.84 -3.60 1.31
N GLU A 94 -3.68 -3.04 2.51
CA GLU A 94 -4.70 -2.99 3.56
C GLU A 94 -5.76 -1.91 3.31
N ARG A 95 -5.61 -1.12 2.24
CA ARG A 95 -6.48 0.02 1.87
C ARG A 95 -6.68 0.99 3.04
N ALA A 96 -5.59 1.26 3.74
CA ALA A 96 -5.54 2.22 4.82
C ALA A 96 -5.78 3.62 4.28
N THR A 97 -6.58 4.41 4.99
CA THR A 97 -6.80 5.83 4.68
C THR A 97 -5.62 6.67 5.17
N ASP A 98 -4.99 6.27 6.27
CA ASP A 98 -3.87 6.98 6.88
C ASP A 98 -2.84 6.01 7.46
N ILE A 99 -1.58 6.46 7.47
CA ILE A 99 -0.46 5.79 8.13
C ILE A 99 -0.05 6.68 9.31
N HIS A 100 -0.32 6.23 10.53
CA HIS A 100 0.17 6.92 11.73
C HIS A 100 1.53 6.37 12.12
N VAL A 101 2.50 7.28 12.19
CA VAL A 101 3.86 7.00 12.65
C VAL A 101 3.99 7.60 14.06
N GLU A 102 4.02 6.74 15.07
CA GLU A 102 4.09 7.11 16.48
C GLU A 102 5.48 6.73 17.03
N PRO A 103 6.45 7.66 17.05
CA PRO A 103 7.72 7.42 17.71
C PRO A 103 7.52 7.41 19.24
N LEU A 104 7.89 6.30 19.88
CA LEU A 104 7.94 6.13 21.32
C LEU A 104 9.41 6.24 21.78
N GLU A 105 9.66 6.30 23.09
CA GLU A 105 10.99 6.54 23.65
C GLU A 105 12.05 5.53 23.16
N ASN A 106 11.68 4.25 23.02
CA ASN A 106 12.59 3.18 22.61
C ASN A 106 12.11 2.40 21.37
N ASP A 107 10.92 2.72 20.85
CA ASP A 107 10.26 1.92 19.81
C ASP A 107 9.56 2.83 18.78
N LEU A 108 9.37 2.32 17.56
CA LEU A 108 8.55 2.98 16.54
C LEU A 108 7.27 2.18 16.34
N ARG A 109 6.11 2.81 16.56
CA ARG A 109 4.81 2.18 16.31
C ARG A 109 4.21 2.72 15.01
N ILE A 110 3.94 1.82 14.08
CA ILE A 110 3.20 2.12 12.84
C ILE A 110 1.78 1.58 12.98
N ARG A 111 0.78 2.43 12.74
CA ARG A 111 -0.63 2.04 12.73
C ARG A 111 -1.27 2.42 11.40
N TYR A 112 -1.96 1.46 10.80
CA TYR A 112 -2.79 1.68 9.63
C TYR A 112 -4.21 1.97 10.09
N ARG A 113 -4.75 3.09 9.63
CA ARG A 113 -6.13 3.45 9.90
C ARG A 113 -6.99 3.02 8.72
N ILE A 114 -7.92 2.11 8.96
CA ILE A 114 -8.82 1.57 7.93
C ILE A 114 -10.24 2.06 8.27
N ASP A 115 -10.46 3.36 8.10
CA ASP A 115 -11.70 4.01 8.52
C ASP A 115 -12.82 3.93 7.47
N GLY A 116 -12.50 3.50 6.25
CA GLY A 116 -13.45 3.57 5.14
C GLY A 116 -12.94 2.93 3.86
N VAL A 117 -13.58 3.28 2.76
CA VAL A 117 -13.18 2.88 1.40
C VAL A 117 -12.84 4.14 0.61
N LEU A 118 -11.64 4.21 0.05
CA LEU A 118 -11.25 5.26 -0.89
C LEU A 118 -11.31 4.72 -2.31
N VAL A 119 -12.05 5.40 -3.18
CA VAL A 119 -12.13 5.12 -4.61
C VAL A 119 -11.18 6.07 -5.33
N GLY A 120 -10.20 5.51 -6.03
CA GLY A 120 -9.37 6.25 -6.99
C GLY A 120 -9.94 6.07 -8.40
N PRO A 121 -10.61 7.09 -9.00
CA PRO A 121 -11.27 6.90 -10.29
C PRO A 121 -10.29 6.58 -11.42
N PHE A 122 -9.10 7.16 -11.41
CA PHE A 122 -8.07 6.90 -12.40
C PHE A 122 -7.55 5.47 -12.34
N ASP A 123 -7.18 4.98 -11.15
CA ASP A 123 -6.71 3.60 -10.97
C ASP A 123 -7.82 2.58 -11.26
N LEU A 124 -9.06 2.89 -10.87
CA LEU A 124 -10.22 2.06 -11.18
C LEU A 124 -10.43 2.00 -12.69
N SER A 125 -10.41 3.15 -13.39
CA SER A 125 -10.55 3.21 -14.84
C SER A 125 -9.44 2.42 -15.54
N ALA A 126 -8.20 2.50 -15.07
CA ALA A 126 -7.08 1.72 -15.60
C ALA A 126 -7.26 0.22 -15.36
N SER A 127 -7.69 -0.18 -14.17
CA SER A 127 -7.98 -1.58 -13.82
C SER A 127 -9.13 -2.17 -14.65
N MET A 128 -10.05 -1.33 -15.13
CA MET A 128 -11.16 -1.69 -16.01
C MET A 128 -10.78 -1.63 -17.50
N GLY A 129 -9.50 -1.38 -17.84
CA GLY A 129 -9.03 -1.29 -19.23
C GLY A 129 -9.39 0.02 -19.94
N LYS A 130 -9.77 1.06 -19.19
CA LYS A 130 -10.19 2.37 -19.69
C LYS A 130 -9.39 3.52 -19.03
N PRO A 131 -8.05 3.51 -19.08
CA PRO A 131 -7.21 4.46 -18.34
C PRO A 131 -7.55 5.92 -18.70
N GLY A 132 -7.93 6.69 -17.70
CA GLY A 132 -8.26 8.13 -17.84
C GLY A 132 -9.71 8.42 -18.23
N PHE A 133 -10.51 7.40 -18.59
CA PHE A 133 -11.93 7.56 -18.94
C PHE A 133 -12.82 7.39 -17.70
N THR A 134 -12.69 8.31 -16.75
CA THR A 134 -13.42 8.27 -15.47
C THR A 134 -14.92 8.58 -15.60
N ASP A 135 -15.32 9.22 -16.70
CA ASP A 135 -16.72 9.54 -17.02
C ASP A 135 -17.39 8.43 -17.86
N ASP A 136 -16.66 7.37 -18.21
CA ASP A 136 -17.23 6.24 -18.93
C ASP A 136 -18.39 5.63 -18.12
N PRO A 137 -19.54 5.32 -18.75
CA PRO A 137 -20.73 4.83 -18.03
C PRO A 137 -20.48 3.56 -17.19
N GLU A 138 -19.58 2.70 -17.62
CA GLU A 138 -19.23 1.48 -16.89
C GLU A 138 -18.37 1.79 -15.66
N VAL A 139 -17.41 2.72 -15.80
CA VAL A 139 -16.58 3.19 -14.68
C VAL A 139 -17.44 3.93 -13.65
N GLN A 140 -18.32 4.82 -14.10
CA GLN A 140 -19.29 5.53 -13.26
C GLN A 140 -20.21 4.54 -12.53
N ALA A 141 -20.76 3.54 -13.21
CA ALA A 141 -21.58 2.51 -12.59
C ALA A 141 -20.81 1.68 -11.54
N ALA A 142 -19.51 1.43 -11.75
CA ALA A 142 -18.67 0.79 -10.75
C ALA A 142 -18.44 1.69 -9.52
N ILE A 143 -18.17 2.98 -9.73
CA ILE A 143 -18.02 3.97 -8.66
C ILE A 143 -19.31 4.06 -7.82
N GLU A 144 -20.47 4.18 -8.46
CA GLU A 144 -21.78 4.24 -7.79
C GLU A 144 -22.05 2.97 -6.98
N ARG A 145 -21.70 1.80 -7.52
CA ARG A 145 -21.83 0.53 -6.81
C ARG A 145 -21.00 0.50 -5.53
N VAL A 146 -19.78 1.02 -5.56
CA VAL A 146 -18.92 1.09 -4.36
C VAL A 146 -19.56 2.01 -3.32
N ALA A 147 -20.07 3.18 -3.73
CA ALA A 147 -20.75 4.11 -2.83
C ALA A 147 -21.96 3.47 -2.14
N GLN A 148 -22.82 2.79 -2.93
CA GLN A 148 -24.00 2.09 -2.44
C GLN A 148 -23.62 1.02 -1.40
N VAL A 149 -22.66 0.15 -1.72
CA VAL A 149 -22.23 -0.93 -0.80
C VAL A 149 -21.64 -0.35 0.50
N CYS A 150 -20.93 0.78 0.42
CA CYS A 150 -20.38 1.42 1.61
C CYS A 150 -21.48 2.01 2.49
N GLN A 151 -22.49 2.65 1.91
CA GLN A 151 -23.66 3.16 2.63
C GLN A 151 -24.46 2.05 3.30
N GLU A 152 -24.75 0.97 2.57
CA GLU A 152 -25.47 -0.20 3.10
C GLU A 152 -24.76 -0.81 4.32
N ARG A 153 -23.42 -0.70 4.38
CA ARG A 153 -22.61 -1.21 5.50
C ARG A 153 -22.24 -0.15 6.54
N ALA A 154 -22.79 1.06 6.43
CA ALA A 154 -22.44 2.18 7.29
C ALA A 154 -20.92 2.43 7.37
N ARG A 155 -20.20 2.25 6.25
CA ARG A 155 -18.76 2.53 6.15
C ARG A 155 -18.55 3.85 5.41
N PRO A 156 -17.76 4.79 5.96
CA PRO A 156 -17.34 5.99 5.25
C PRO A 156 -16.71 5.63 3.89
N CYS A 157 -17.06 6.40 2.86
CA CYS A 157 -16.51 6.21 1.53
C CYS A 157 -16.05 7.55 0.96
N GLY A 158 -14.84 7.57 0.42
CA GLY A 158 -14.28 8.75 -0.22
C GLY A 158 -13.88 8.52 -1.66
N ILE A 159 -13.71 9.63 -2.38
CA ILE A 159 -13.33 9.64 -3.79
C ILE A 159 -12.58 10.93 -4.15
N PHE A 160 -11.66 10.83 -5.10
CA PHE A 160 -11.00 11.99 -5.71
C PHE A 160 -11.77 12.45 -6.95
N MET A 161 -12.14 13.73 -7.02
CA MET A 161 -12.78 14.36 -8.17
C MET A 161 -12.03 15.64 -8.52
N GLY A 162 -11.56 15.75 -9.76
CA GLY A 162 -10.67 16.86 -10.16
C GLY A 162 -11.37 18.21 -10.38
N ASP A 163 -12.70 18.26 -10.29
CA ASP A 163 -13.47 19.47 -10.56
C ASP A 163 -14.75 19.56 -9.69
N PRO A 164 -15.32 20.77 -9.52
CA PRO A 164 -16.49 20.99 -8.66
C PRO A 164 -17.77 20.27 -9.10
N SER A 165 -17.95 20.01 -10.40
CA SER A 165 -19.16 19.35 -10.91
C SER A 165 -19.15 17.86 -10.58
N SER A 166 -18.04 17.18 -10.84
CA SER A 166 -17.82 15.78 -10.48
C SER A 166 -17.81 15.58 -8.96
N ALA A 167 -17.28 16.55 -8.20
CA ALA A 167 -17.33 16.52 -6.74
C ALA A 167 -18.77 16.57 -6.20
N ARG A 168 -19.63 17.45 -6.74
CA ARG A 168 -21.05 17.51 -6.36
C ARG A 168 -21.78 16.21 -6.71
N TRP A 169 -21.53 15.67 -7.90
CA TRP A 169 -22.06 14.35 -8.29
C TRP A 169 -21.67 13.28 -7.28
N ALA A 170 -20.40 13.22 -6.87
CA ALA A 170 -19.95 12.25 -5.85
C ALA A 170 -20.67 12.43 -4.50
N MET A 171 -20.88 13.67 -4.06
CA MET A 171 -21.63 13.94 -2.84
C MET A 171 -23.09 13.46 -2.95
N GLU A 172 -23.74 13.66 -4.10
CA GLU A 172 -25.10 13.18 -4.37
C GLU A 172 -25.19 11.64 -4.38
N LYS A 173 -24.14 10.96 -4.87
CA LYS A 173 -24.02 9.50 -4.77
C LYS A 173 -23.68 9.01 -3.37
N GLY A 174 -23.48 9.94 -2.42
CA GLY A 174 -23.29 9.72 -0.99
C GLY A 174 -21.90 9.23 -0.60
N PHE A 175 -20.88 9.72 -1.32
CA PHE A 175 -19.52 9.76 -0.79
C PHE A 175 -19.43 10.79 0.34
N SER A 176 -18.95 10.36 1.51
CA SER A 176 -18.84 11.18 2.71
C SER A 176 -17.53 11.97 2.78
N MET A 177 -16.54 11.66 1.93
CA MET A 177 -15.25 12.33 1.85
C MET A 177 -14.86 12.57 0.38
N VAL A 178 -14.92 13.81 -0.10
CA VAL A 178 -14.61 14.12 -1.51
C VAL A 178 -13.37 15.01 -1.58
N ALA A 179 -12.29 14.50 -2.19
CA ALA A 179 -11.09 15.27 -2.45
C ALA A 179 -11.22 15.95 -3.81
N CYS A 180 -11.31 17.29 -3.81
CA CYS A 180 -11.67 18.07 -5.00
C CYS A 180 -10.48 18.53 -5.86
N SER A 181 -9.25 18.38 -5.37
CA SER A 181 -8.03 18.80 -6.08
C SER A 181 -6.78 18.30 -5.35
N THR A 182 -5.61 18.61 -5.92
CA THR A 182 -4.30 18.53 -5.26
C THR A 182 -3.67 19.91 -5.19
N ASP A 183 -2.74 20.11 -4.26
CA ASP A 183 -1.93 21.34 -4.15
C ASP A 183 -1.24 21.71 -5.49
N THR A 184 -0.67 20.71 -6.16
CA THR A 184 -0.02 20.83 -7.46
C THR A 184 -0.99 21.27 -8.55
N LEU A 185 -2.20 20.71 -8.58
CA LEU A 185 -3.23 21.08 -9.55
C LEU A 185 -3.81 22.47 -9.27
N LEU A 186 -4.02 22.81 -8.00
CA LEU A 186 -4.47 24.15 -7.59
C LEU A 186 -3.43 25.20 -7.97
N LEU A 187 -2.15 24.96 -7.70
CA LEU A 187 -1.07 25.86 -8.06
C LEU A 187 -0.95 26.01 -9.58
N HIS A 188 -1.01 24.89 -10.32
CA HIS A 188 -1.00 24.89 -11.79
C HIS A 188 -2.15 25.73 -12.36
N THR A 189 -3.36 25.54 -11.84
CA THR A 189 -4.57 26.26 -12.28
C THR A 189 -4.48 27.76 -11.94
N ALA A 190 -4.04 28.09 -10.72
CA ALA A 190 -3.87 29.47 -10.28
C ALA A 190 -2.83 30.23 -11.11
N LEU A 191 -1.66 29.63 -11.35
CA LEU A 191 -0.62 30.20 -12.21
C LEU A 191 -1.09 30.34 -13.66
N GLY A 192 -1.83 29.34 -14.17
CA GLY A 192 -2.41 29.39 -15.51
C GLY A 192 -3.40 30.54 -15.68
N ASN A 193 -4.24 30.79 -14.68
CA ASN A 193 -5.20 31.90 -14.69
C ASN A 193 -4.50 33.26 -14.59
N LEU A 194 -3.53 33.41 -13.69
CA LEU A 194 -2.73 34.64 -13.58
C LEU A 194 -2.01 34.97 -14.90
N LEU A 195 -1.42 33.96 -15.56
CA LEU A 195 -0.76 34.18 -16.84
C LEU A 195 -1.73 34.60 -17.95
N LYS A 196 -2.96 34.06 -17.96
CA LYS A 196 -4.00 34.49 -18.90
C LYS A 196 -4.41 35.95 -18.67
N GLU A 197 -4.54 36.36 -17.41
CA GLU A 197 -4.82 37.76 -17.06
C GLU A 197 -3.70 38.69 -17.51
N LEU A 198 -2.43 38.32 -17.27
CA LEU A 198 -1.27 39.11 -17.69
C LEU A 198 -1.11 39.18 -19.21
N LYS A 199 -1.44 38.10 -19.94
CA LYS A 199 -1.40 38.07 -21.42
C LYS A 199 -2.62 38.72 -22.06
N GLY A 200 -3.74 38.79 -21.35
CA GLY A 200 -4.98 39.44 -21.78
C GLY A 200 -5.11 40.90 -21.34
N ALA A 201 -4.18 41.39 -20.51
CA ALA A 201 -4.05 42.81 -20.21
C ALA A 201 -3.58 43.56 -21.47
N PRO A 202 -4.21 44.70 -21.82
CA PRO A 202 -3.85 45.49 -23.00
C PRO A 202 -2.41 45.99 -22.99
#